data_AF-A0A486W0D3-F1
#
_entry.id   AF-A0A486W0D3-F1
#
_cell.length_a   1.000
_cell.length_b   1.000
_cell.length_c   1.000
_cell.angle_alpha   90.00
_cell.angle_beta   90.00
_cell.angle_gamma   90.00
#
_symmetry.space_group_name_H-M   'P 1'
#
loop_
_entity.id
_entity.type
_entity.pdbx_description
1 polymer ?
#
loop_
_entity_poly.entity_id
_entity_poly.type
_entity_poly.pdbx_seq_one_letter_code
_entity_poly.pdbx_strand_id
1 'polypeptide(L)'
;MSEWCHNRLEITGKSVCIDVMLQWINGTDVPRHRHAVQQSIQLFLAGAAGILKPVRTTSYPPCQGLVRAGAGLSTAANQVFESWLALLLKDAILDAETIRAVDRLYHQSGLGALKWENIPGPAREVMAELIARQYTD
;
A
#
# COMPACT_ATOMS: atom_id res chain seq x y z
N MET A 1 7.22 11.22 32.72
CA MET A 1 7.79 11.95 31.55
C MET A 1 9.01 11.17 31.11
N SER A 2 9.11 10.77 29.84
CA SER A 2 10.34 10.12 29.37
C SER A 2 11.44 11.16 29.29
N GLU A 3 12.66 10.80 29.70
CA GLU A 3 13.86 11.57 29.41
C GLU A 3 14.09 11.51 27.89
N TRP A 4 14.21 12.66 27.21
CA TRP A 4 14.44 12.73 25.77
C TRP A 4 15.93 12.84 25.48
N CYS A 5 16.40 12.11 24.46
CA CYS A 5 17.81 12.18 24.03
C CYS A 5 18.11 13.49 23.29
N HIS A 6 19.21 14.14 23.66
CA HIS A 6 19.71 15.35 22.99
C HIS A 6 20.77 14.97 21.95
N ASN A 7 20.35 14.77 20.71
CA ASN A 7 21.27 14.43 19.61
C ASN A 7 21.78 15.72 18.92
N ARG A 8 23.09 15.80 18.65
CA ARG A 8 23.73 16.89 17.89
C ARG A 8 24.50 16.32 16.71
N LEU A 9 24.26 16.85 15.52
CA LEU A 9 24.90 16.43 14.27
C LEU A 9 25.60 17.63 13.63
N GLU A 10 26.87 17.45 13.24
CA GLU A 10 27.64 18.41 12.45
C GLU A 10 28.02 17.73 11.14
N ILE A 11 27.58 18.30 10.01
CA ILE A 11 27.67 17.64 8.70
C ILE A 11 28.23 18.65 7.70
N THR A 12 29.27 18.22 6.99
CA THR A 12 29.96 19.01 5.96
C THR A 12 29.96 18.26 4.63
N GLY A 13 29.70 18.95 3.53
CA GLY A 13 29.63 18.33 2.21
C GLY A 13 29.42 19.33 1.08
N LYS A 14 29.19 18.82 -0.14
CA LYS A 14 28.84 19.67 -1.29
C LYS A 14 27.49 20.34 -1.06
N SER A 15 27.35 21.61 -1.46
CA SER A 15 26.13 22.39 -1.25
C SER A 15 24.87 21.66 -1.72
N VAL A 16 24.89 21.09 -2.93
CA VAL A 16 23.76 20.35 -3.50
C VAL A 16 23.32 19.16 -2.64
N CYS A 17 24.27 18.46 -2.00
CA CYS A 17 23.93 17.35 -1.10
C CYS A 17 23.36 17.84 0.23
N ILE A 18 23.86 18.97 0.73
CA ILE A 18 23.33 19.62 1.94
C ILE A 18 21.90 20.11 1.67
N ASP A 19 21.63 20.67 0.50
CA ASP A 19 20.29 21.15 0.12
C ASP A 19 19.27 20.00 0.11
N VAL A 20 19.62 18.85 -0.47
CA VAL A 20 18.77 17.63 -0.43
C VAL A 20 18.55 17.15 1.00
N MET A 21 19.59 17.18 1.84
CA MET A 21 19.46 16.81 3.25
C MET A 21 18.55 17.78 4.01
N LEU A 22 18.66 19.08 3.77
CA LEU A 22 17.80 20.10 4.37
C LEU A 22 16.35 19.94 3.94
N GLN A 23 16.09 19.52 2.70
CA GLN A 23 14.73 19.18 2.25
C GLN A 23 14.13 18.03 3.05
N TRP A 24 14.94 17.01 3.36
CA TRP A 24 14.53 15.90 4.21
C TRP A 24 14.30 16.34 5.67
N ILE A 25 15.21 17.14 6.25
CA ILE A 25 15.08 17.67 7.62
C ILE A 25 13.83 18.55 7.77
N ASN A 26 13.58 19.44 6.80
CA ASN A 26 12.46 20.36 6.82
C ASN A 26 11.14 19.72 6.37
N GLY A 27 11.15 18.44 5.97
CA GLY A 27 9.96 17.72 5.53
C GLY A 27 9.35 18.23 4.23
N THR A 28 10.14 18.90 3.37
CA THR A 28 9.67 19.38 2.06
C THR A 28 9.70 18.29 1.00
N ASP A 29 10.42 17.20 1.24
CA ASP A 29 10.41 16.03 0.35
C ASP A 29 9.10 15.24 0.51
N VAL A 30 8.54 14.78 -0.61
CA VAL A 30 7.27 14.05 -0.61
C VAL A 30 7.54 12.62 -0.14
N PRO A 31 6.89 12.15 0.95
CA PRO A 31 7.13 10.83 1.49
C PRO A 31 6.47 9.75 0.62
N ARG A 32 7.12 9.39 -0.50
CA ARG A 32 6.59 8.44 -1.49
C ARG A 32 6.24 7.06 -0.91
N HIS A 33 6.94 6.65 0.15
CA HIS A 33 6.62 5.42 0.88
C HIS A 33 5.20 5.46 1.47
N ARG A 34 4.73 6.61 1.96
CA ARG A 34 3.36 6.75 2.50
C ARG A 34 2.32 6.55 1.42
N HIS A 35 2.56 7.07 0.21
CA HIS A 35 1.65 6.88 -0.91
C HIS A 35 1.57 5.39 -1.30
N ALA A 36 2.70 4.70 -1.40
CA ALA A 36 2.73 3.27 -1.71
C ALA A 36 2.00 2.42 -0.64
N VAL A 37 2.16 2.76 0.64
CA VAL A 37 1.43 2.10 1.74
C VAL A 37 -0.08 2.34 1.61
N GLN A 38 -0.51 3.58 1.40
CA GLN A 38 -1.94 3.91 1.21
C GLN A 38 -2.55 3.19 0.01
N GLN A 39 -1.84 3.14 -1.12
CA GLN A 39 -2.26 2.40 -2.31
C GLN A 39 -2.36 0.89 -2.03
N SER A 40 -1.41 0.34 -1.27
CA SER A 40 -1.42 -1.06 -0.86
C SER A 40 -2.60 -1.37 0.08
N ILE A 41 -2.93 -0.46 1.01
CA ILE A 41 -4.12 -0.60 1.87
C ILE A 41 -5.38 -0.65 1.02
N GLN A 42 -5.52 0.21 0.00
CA GLN A 42 -6.68 0.19 -0.88
C GLN A 42 -6.77 -1.10 -1.71
N LEU A 43 -5.64 -1.59 -2.24
CA LEU A 43 -5.57 -2.88 -2.92
C LEU A 43 -5.97 -4.02 -1.99
N PHE A 44 -5.51 -3.99 -0.74
CA PHE A 44 -5.86 -4.97 0.29
C PHE A 44 -7.37 -4.97 0.57
N LEU A 45 -7.95 -3.80 0.80
CA LEU A 45 -9.38 -3.65 1.04
C LEU A 45 -10.21 -4.13 -0.16
N ALA A 46 -9.80 -3.78 -1.39
CA ALA A 46 -10.45 -4.24 -2.61
C ALA A 46 -10.37 -5.76 -2.80
N GLY A 47 -9.25 -6.38 -2.39
CA GLY A 47 -9.08 -7.83 -2.36
C GLY A 47 -9.98 -8.49 -1.32
N ALA A 48 -9.98 -8.00 -0.08
CA ALA A 48 -10.79 -8.53 1.01
C ALA A 48 -12.30 -8.42 0.74
N ALA A 49 -12.72 -7.34 0.08
CA ALA A 49 -14.09 -7.13 -0.37
C ALA A 49 -14.48 -7.97 -1.59
N GLY A 50 -13.53 -8.69 -2.21
CA GLY A 50 -13.75 -9.54 -3.38
C GLY A 50 -13.96 -8.78 -4.69
N ILE A 51 -13.64 -7.49 -4.74
CA ILE A 51 -13.66 -6.67 -5.96
C ILE A 51 -12.50 -7.09 -6.86
N LEU A 52 -11.32 -7.22 -6.27
CA LEU A 52 -10.14 -7.80 -6.90
C LEU A 52 -9.95 -9.22 -6.40
N LYS A 53 -9.58 -10.13 -7.30
CA LYS A 53 -9.38 -11.54 -6.98
C LYS A 53 -8.08 -12.02 -7.64
N PRO A 54 -7.29 -12.88 -6.99
CA PRO A 54 -6.14 -13.47 -7.65
C PRO A 54 -6.61 -14.36 -8.80
N VAL A 55 -5.84 -14.46 -9.89
CA VAL A 55 -6.21 -15.34 -11.04
C VAL A 55 -5.90 -16.79 -10.68
N ARG A 56 -4.86 -17.00 -9.88
CA ARG A 56 -4.49 -18.32 -9.36
C ARG A 56 -4.99 -18.52 -7.93
N THR A 57 -5.23 -19.78 -7.57
CA THR A 57 -5.52 -20.15 -6.18
C THR A 57 -4.27 -19.91 -5.33
N THR A 58 -4.26 -18.79 -4.61
CA THR A 58 -3.18 -18.39 -3.71
C THR A 58 -3.72 -18.28 -2.30
N SER A 59 -2.94 -18.76 -1.32
CA SER A 59 -3.26 -18.57 0.10
C SER A 59 -2.43 -17.43 0.66
N TYR A 60 -3.05 -16.56 1.46
CA TYR A 60 -2.36 -15.56 2.26
C TYR A 60 -2.59 -15.89 3.75
N PRO A 61 -1.68 -16.65 4.38
CA PRO A 61 -1.86 -17.12 5.76
C PRO A 61 -2.10 -16.01 6.81
N PRO A 62 -1.46 -14.83 6.74
CA PRO A 62 -1.67 -13.77 7.73
C PRO A 62 -3.09 -13.18 7.70
N CYS A 63 -3.77 -13.20 6.55
CA CYS A 63 -5.16 -12.75 6.44
C CYS A 63 -5.91 -13.57 5.39
N GLN A 64 -6.55 -14.66 5.84
CA GLN A 64 -7.37 -15.50 4.95
C GLN A 64 -8.56 -14.74 4.33
N GLY A 65 -9.01 -13.66 4.99
CA GLY A 65 -10.07 -12.78 4.48
C GLY A 65 -9.72 -12.15 3.12
N LEU A 66 -8.43 -11.92 2.84
CA LEU A 66 -7.95 -11.29 1.62
C LEU A 66 -8.23 -12.13 0.35
N VAL A 67 -8.20 -13.46 0.49
CA VAL A 67 -8.36 -14.41 -0.63
C VAL A 67 -9.64 -15.25 -0.51
N ARG A 68 -10.53 -14.90 0.43
CA ARG A 68 -11.77 -15.64 0.72
C ARG A 68 -12.70 -15.72 -0.49
N ALA A 69 -12.67 -14.72 -1.37
CA ALA A 69 -13.50 -14.67 -2.57
C ALA A 69 -13.06 -15.66 -3.68
N GLY A 70 -11.95 -16.39 -3.47
CA GLY A 70 -11.43 -17.40 -4.40
C GLY A 70 -10.73 -16.80 -5.63
N ALA A 71 -10.39 -17.67 -6.58
CA ALA A 71 -9.78 -17.27 -7.84
C ALA A 71 -10.81 -16.57 -8.76
N GLY A 72 -10.40 -15.46 -9.37
CA GLY A 72 -11.20 -14.70 -10.33
C GLY A 72 -10.88 -15.04 -11.78
N LEU A 73 -11.61 -14.38 -12.70
CA LEU A 73 -11.29 -14.42 -14.13
C LEU A 73 -9.95 -13.73 -14.41
N SER A 74 -9.27 -14.13 -15.48
CA SER A 74 -8.01 -13.55 -15.95
C SER A 74 -8.22 -12.19 -16.62
N THR A 75 -8.64 -11.20 -15.83
CA THR A 75 -8.76 -9.79 -16.23
C THR A 75 -7.47 -9.05 -15.89
N ALA A 76 -7.20 -7.94 -16.57
CA ALA A 76 -6.02 -7.12 -16.29
C ALA A 76 -5.94 -6.69 -14.81
N ALA A 77 -7.06 -6.27 -14.22
CA ALA A 77 -7.12 -5.86 -12.81
C ALA A 77 -6.79 -7.01 -11.84
N ASN A 78 -7.25 -8.23 -12.13
CA ASN A 78 -6.96 -9.41 -11.30
C ASN A 78 -5.51 -9.89 -11.45
N GLN A 79 -4.92 -9.79 -12.65
CA GLN A 79 -3.49 -10.09 -12.88
C GLN A 79 -2.58 -9.12 -12.14
N VAL A 80 -2.96 -7.84 -12.12
CA VAL A 80 -2.28 -6.78 -11.37
C VAL A 80 -2.39 -7.04 -9.86
N PHE A 81 -3.57 -7.43 -9.38
CA PHE A 81 -3.78 -7.79 -7.98
C PHE A 81 -2.93 -9.00 -7.57
N GLU A 82 -2.84 -10.03 -8.41
CA GLU A 82 -1.97 -11.19 -8.16
C GLU A 82 -0.49 -10.79 -8.10
N SER A 83 -0.05 -9.89 -8.98
CA SER A 83 1.32 -9.37 -8.97
C SER A 83 1.61 -8.58 -7.70
N TRP A 84 0.67 -7.76 -7.23
CA TRP A 84 0.77 -7.06 -5.95
C TRP A 84 0.76 -8.02 -4.75
N LEU A 85 -0.10 -9.04 -4.76
CA LEU A 85 -0.17 -10.05 -3.71
C LEU A 85 1.15 -10.81 -3.59
N ALA A 86 1.85 -11.05 -4.70
CA ALA A 86 3.19 -11.65 -4.69
C ALA A 86 4.24 -10.75 -4.03
N LEU A 87 4.12 -9.41 -4.12
CA LEU A 87 4.98 -8.48 -3.39
C LEU A 87 4.68 -8.52 -1.89
N LEU A 88 3.39 -8.55 -1.53
CA LEU A 88 2.96 -8.64 -0.13
C LEU A 88 3.39 -9.96 0.53
N LEU A 89 3.31 -11.08 -0.20
CA LEU A 89 3.76 -12.40 0.27
C LEU A 89 5.26 -12.47 0.52
N LYS A 90 6.06 -11.70 -0.22
CA LYS A 90 7.51 -11.65 -0.08
C LYS A 90 7.98 -10.67 0.99
N ASP A 91 7.06 -9.93 1.61
CA ASP A 91 7.38 -8.82 2.51
C ASP A 91 8.40 -7.86 1.87
N ALA A 92 8.12 -7.45 0.63
CA ALA A 92 9.04 -6.66 -0.18
C ALA A 92 9.39 -5.32 0.50
N ILE A 93 10.68 -5.02 0.60
CA ILE A 93 11.17 -3.76 1.17
C ILE A 93 10.63 -2.58 0.35
N LEU A 94 10.14 -1.53 1.02
CA LEU A 94 9.67 -0.30 0.38
C LEU A 94 10.83 0.58 -0.09
N ASP A 95 11.57 0.09 -1.07
CA ASP A 95 12.58 0.84 -1.80
C ASP A 95 11.97 1.64 -2.96
N ALA A 96 12.78 2.48 -3.61
CA ALA A 96 12.30 3.34 -4.68
C ALA A 96 11.75 2.55 -5.89
N GLU A 97 12.22 1.32 -6.12
CA GLU A 97 11.74 0.47 -7.20
C GLU A 97 10.38 -0.14 -6.86
N THR A 98 10.24 -0.73 -5.67
CA THR A 98 9.00 -1.33 -5.17
C THR A 98 7.90 -0.28 -5.04
N ILE A 99 8.23 0.93 -4.56
CA ILE A 99 7.29 2.06 -4.51
C ILE A 99 6.74 2.37 -5.90
N ARG A 100 7.61 2.47 -6.93
CA ARG A 100 7.18 2.70 -8.32
C ARG A 100 6.40 1.52 -8.88
N ALA A 101 6.74 0.29 -8.49
CA ALA A 101 6.01 -0.90 -8.91
C ALA A 101 4.59 -0.90 -8.34
N VAL A 102 4.42 -0.64 -7.04
CA VAL A 102 3.11 -0.53 -6.37
C VAL A 102 2.27 0.57 -7.01
N ASP A 103 2.86 1.74 -7.26
CA ASP A 103 2.14 2.85 -7.91
C ASP A 103 1.64 2.48 -9.31
N ARG A 104 2.47 1.82 -10.12
CA ARG A 104 2.05 1.31 -11.45
C ARG A 104 0.94 0.28 -11.35
N LEU A 105 1.04 -0.68 -10.44
CA LEU A 105 0.02 -1.69 -10.21
C LEU A 105 -1.29 -1.04 -9.75
N TYR A 106 -1.24 -0.08 -8.85
CA TYR A 106 -2.41 0.66 -8.40
C TYR A 106 -3.14 1.35 -9.56
N HIS A 107 -2.41 2.05 -10.43
CA HIS A 107 -3.02 2.69 -11.62
C HIS A 107 -3.61 1.67 -12.59
N GLN A 108 -2.93 0.54 -12.83
CA GLN A 108 -3.41 -0.52 -13.72
C GLN A 108 -4.63 -1.28 -13.16
N SER A 109 -4.79 -1.33 -11.84
CA SER A 109 -5.94 -1.95 -11.19
C SER A 109 -7.25 -1.19 -11.45
N GLY A 110 -7.17 0.10 -11.82
CA GLY A 110 -8.32 0.97 -12.01
C GLY A 110 -9.02 1.40 -10.71
N LEU A 111 -8.51 0.99 -9.54
CA LEU A 111 -9.12 1.34 -8.25
C LEU A 111 -9.17 2.85 -7.99
N GLY A 112 -8.19 3.61 -8.49
CA GLY A 112 -8.20 5.07 -8.36
C GLY A 112 -9.39 5.77 -9.04
N ALA A 113 -10.03 5.12 -10.01
CA ALA A 113 -11.23 5.65 -10.66
C ALA A 113 -12.54 5.18 -9.99
N LEU A 114 -12.48 4.21 -9.09
CA LEU A 114 -13.64 3.64 -8.42
C LEU A 114 -14.07 4.53 -7.25
N LYS A 115 -15.26 5.12 -7.35
CA LYS A 115 -15.85 5.87 -6.24
C LYS A 115 -16.45 4.91 -5.21
N TRP A 116 -16.31 5.26 -3.92
CA TRP A 116 -16.89 4.50 -2.81
C TRP A 116 -18.38 4.19 -2.99
N GLU A 117 -19.15 5.15 -3.53
CA GLU A 117 -20.59 5.02 -3.77
C GLU A 117 -20.94 3.92 -4.79
N ASN A 118 -20.03 3.62 -5.72
CA ASN A 118 -20.21 2.62 -6.76
C ASN A 118 -19.85 1.20 -6.27
N ILE A 119 -19.35 1.06 -5.05
CA ILE A 119 -18.97 -0.24 -4.47
C ILE A 119 -20.23 -0.94 -3.93
N PRO A 120 -20.45 -2.23 -4.23
CA PRO A 120 -21.57 -3.00 -3.70
C PRO A 120 -21.66 -2.92 -2.17
N GLY A 121 -22.88 -2.86 -1.62
CA GLY A 121 -23.13 -2.80 -0.17
C GLY A 121 -22.33 -3.82 0.66
N PRO A 122 -22.36 -5.13 0.30
CA PRO A 122 -21.61 -6.15 1.03
C PRO A 122 -20.08 -5.93 1.03
N ALA A 123 -19.55 -5.40 -0.08
CA ALA A 123 -18.13 -5.07 -0.19
C ALA A 123 -17.75 -3.90 0.72
N ARG A 124 -18.61 -2.87 0.82
CA ARG A 124 -18.39 -1.73 1.74
C ARG A 124 -18.42 -2.13 3.20
N GLU A 125 -19.30 -3.06 3.58
CA GLU A 125 -19.38 -3.57 4.96
C GLU A 125 -18.07 -4.26 5.37
N VAL A 126 -17.52 -5.13 4.52
CA VAL A 126 -16.23 -5.79 4.77
C VAL A 126 -15.09 -4.78 4.90
N MET A 127 -15.04 -3.79 3.99
CA MET A 127 -14.02 -2.74 4.07
C MET A 127 -14.15 -1.90 5.34
N ALA A 128 -15.37 -1.50 5.70
CA ALA A 128 -15.63 -0.69 6.90
C ALA A 128 -15.28 -1.44 8.19
N GLU A 129 -15.59 -2.74 8.27
CA GLU A 129 -15.20 -3.58 9.41
C GLU A 129 -13.68 -3.65 9.56
N LEU A 130 -12.94 -3.86 8.46
CA LEU A 130 -11.48 -3.91 8.49
C LEU A 130 -10.87 -2.57 8.90
N ILE A 131 -11.38 -1.46 8.36
CA ILE A 131 -10.93 -0.11 8.72
C ILE A 131 -11.20 0.16 10.21
N ALA A 132 -12.39 -0.18 10.72
CA ALA A 132 -12.73 0.04 12.12
C ALA A 132 -11.84 -0.76 13.08
N ARG A 133 -11.45 -1.99 12.69
CA ARG A 133 -10.57 -2.85 13.49
C ARG A 133 -9.12 -2.39 13.49
N GLN A 134 -8.66 -1.73 12.43
CA GLN A 134 -7.28 -1.31 12.25
C GLN A 134 -7.10 0.23 12.32
N TYR A 135 -8.09 0.95 12.82
CA TYR A 135 -8.07 2.43 12.84
C TYR A 135 -6.95 3.02 13.71
N THR A 136 -6.48 2.26 14.69
CA THR A 136 -5.45 2.71 15.65
C THR A 136 -4.02 2.52 15.16
N ASP A 137 -3.82 1.79 14.06
CA ASP A 137 -2.53 1.48 13.45
C ASP A 137 -2.26 2.39 12.24
#